data_AF-A0A0N4V9S7-F1
#
_entry.id   AF-A0A0N4V9S7-F1
#
_cell.length_a   1.000
_cell.length_b   1.000
_cell.length_c   1.000
_cell.angle_alpha   90.00
_cell.angle_beta   90.00
_cell.angle_gamma   90.00
#
_symmetry.space_group_name_H-M   'P 1'
#
loop_
_entity.id
_entity.type
_entity.pdbx_description
1 polymer ?
#
loop_
_entity_poly.entity_id
_entity_poly.type
_entity_poly.pdbx_seq_one_letter_code
_entity_poly.pdbx_strand_id
1 'polypeptide(L)'
;MLHINSVLVADDIEEECLQILKMNGVSAIKKTKLSEEQLQSELLQHDAVVVRSATKINRRIIEHVDKKLKLIGRAGTGVDNIDVAAATEHGIVVMNTPGYNLMCLFLD
;
A
#
# COMPACT_ATOMS: atom_id res chain seq x y z
N MET A 1 -13.97 -3.19 -11.71
CA MET A 1 -12.54 -2.85 -11.79
C MET A 1 -12.20 -1.99 -10.58
N LEU A 2 -11.16 -2.32 -9.82
CA LEU A 2 -10.74 -1.51 -8.66
C LEU A 2 -10.10 -0.22 -9.18
N HIS A 3 -10.74 0.93 -8.94
CA HIS A 3 -10.17 2.22 -9.33
C HIS A 3 -9.27 2.76 -8.20
N ILE A 4 -7.98 2.86 -8.48
CA ILE A 4 -6.93 3.41 -7.60
C ILE A 4 -6.46 4.74 -8.20
N ASN A 5 -6.74 5.85 -7.52
CA ASN A 5 -6.34 7.19 -7.99
C ASN A 5 -5.16 7.76 -7.19
N SER A 6 -4.97 7.32 -5.96
CA SER A 6 -3.90 7.80 -5.07
C SER A 6 -3.24 6.68 -4.27
N VAL A 7 -1.90 6.74 -4.20
CA VAL A 7 -1.04 5.74 -3.57
C VAL A 7 -0.09 6.43 -2.59
N LEU A 8 -0.03 5.90 -1.37
CA LEU A 8 1.01 6.19 -0.40
C LEU A 8 2.15 5.18 -0.50
N VAL A 9 3.37 5.63 -0.66
CA VAL A 9 4.58 4.80 -0.50
C VAL A 9 5.14 5.07 0.89
N ALA A 10 4.93 4.13 1.82
CA ALA A 10 5.22 4.31 3.25
C ALA A 10 6.63 3.85 3.67
N ASP A 11 7.32 3.11 2.81
CA ASP A 11 8.66 2.58 3.04
C ASP A 11 9.67 3.12 2.01
N ASP A 12 10.95 2.87 2.27
CA ASP A 12 12.01 3.24 1.35
C ASP A 12 12.02 2.33 0.12
N ILE A 13 11.43 2.86 -0.95
CA ILE A 13 11.30 2.28 -2.29
C ILE A 13 11.83 3.29 -3.31
N GLU A 14 12.37 2.81 -4.42
CA GLU A 14 12.98 3.61 -5.47
C GLU A 14 11.98 4.64 -6.05
N GLU A 15 12.46 5.87 -6.29
CA GLU A 15 11.61 6.97 -6.79
C GLU A 15 10.99 6.67 -8.16
N GLU A 16 11.64 5.79 -8.94
CA GLU A 16 11.14 5.29 -10.22
C GLU A 16 9.74 4.67 -10.09
N CYS A 17 9.43 4.01 -8.96
CA CYS A 17 8.10 3.47 -8.69
C CYS A 17 7.03 4.58 -8.67
N LEU A 18 7.32 5.73 -8.06
CA LEU A 18 6.39 6.86 -8.02
C LEU A 18 6.18 7.48 -9.39
N GLN A 19 7.25 7.58 -10.19
CA GLN A 19 7.17 8.13 -11.55
C GLN A 19 6.27 7.27 -12.43
N ILE A 20 6.42 5.95 -12.34
CA ILE A 20 5.63 5.02 -13.15
C ILE A 20 4.15 5.04 -12.75
N LEU A 21 3.83 5.11 -11.45
CA LEU A 21 2.45 5.31 -11.01
C LEU A 21 1.85 6.60 -11.60
N LYS A 22 2.59 7.71 -11.53
CA LYS A 22 2.16 9.01 -12.07
C LYS A 22 1.98 8.99 -13.59
N MET A 23 2.89 8.33 -14.31
CA MET A 23 2.81 8.18 -15.77
C MET A 23 1.54 7.43 -16.22
N ASN A 24 1.01 6.56 -15.35
CA ASN A 24 -0.23 5.82 -15.59
C ASN A 24 -1.46 6.50 -14.97
N GLY A 25 -1.36 7.77 -14.59
CA GLY A 25 -2.49 8.55 -14.07
C GLY A 25 -2.81 8.33 -12.59
N VAL A 26 -1.94 7.62 -11.85
CA VAL A 26 -2.09 7.39 -10.42
C VAL A 26 -1.24 8.38 -9.63
N SER A 27 -1.85 9.20 -8.79
CA SER A 27 -1.10 10.10 -7.91
C SER A 27 -0.32 9.28 -6.87
N ALA A 28 0.98 9.52 -6.75
CA ALA A 28 1.83 8.81 -5.80
C ALA A 28 2.65 9.78 -4.95
N ILE A 29 2.64 9.55 -3.64
CA ILE A 29 3.46 10.29 -2.67
C ILE A 29 4.30 9.33 -1.84
N LYS A 30 5.53 9.72 -1.50
CA LYS A 30 6.41 8.95 -0.60
C LYS A 30 6.53 9.67 0.73
N LYS A 31 6.16 8.98 1.81
CA LYS A 31 6.31 9.45 3.19
C LYS A 31 6.77 8.29 4.06
N THR A 32 8.05 8.29 4.41
CA THR A 32 8.66 7.19 5.16
C THR A 32 8.73 7.46 6.65
N LYS A 33 8.91 6.41 7.46
CA LYS A 33 9.13 6.50 8.92
C LYS A 33 7.96 7.16 9.67
N LEU A 34 6.74 6.93 9.19
CA LEU A 34 5.52 7.41 9.85
C LEU A 34 5.30 6.65 11.16
N SER A 35 4.80 7.34 12.18
CA SER A 35 4.19 6.67 13.34
C SER A 35 2.91 5.96 12.92
N GLU A 36 2.39 5.05 13.76
CA GLU A 36 1.11 4.37 13.50
C GLU A 36 -0.04 5.37 13.28
N GLU A 37 -0.11 6.43 14.09
CA GLU A 37 -1.13 7.48 14.02
C GLU A 37 -1.01 8.32 12.74
N GLN A 38 0.22 8.66 12.34
CA GLN A 38 0.47 9.37 11.09
C GLN A 38 0.12 8.50 9.89
N LEU A 39 0.52 7.21 9.92
CA LEU A 39 0.19 6.26 8.89
C LEU A 39 -1.33 6.11 8.73
N GLN A 40 -2.06 5.94 9.82
CA GLN A 40 -3.53 5.91 9.82
C GLN A 40 -4.13 7.15 9.15
N SER A 41 -3.65 8.34 9.54
CA SER A 41 -4.12 9.61 8.98
C SER A 41 -3.86 9.73 7.48
N GLU A 42 -2.69 9.28 7.01
CA GLU A 42 -2.38 9.27 5.58
C GLU A 42 -3.23 8.24 4.83
N LEU A 43 -3.40 7.03 5.36
CA LEU A 43 -4.14 5.97 4.70
C LEU A 43 -5.62 6.33 4.46
N LEU A 44 -6.21 7.20 5.29
CA LEU A 44 -7.56 7.75 5.05
C LEU A 44 -7.65 8.66 3.80
N GLN A 45 -6.52 9.15 3.31
CA GLN A 45 -6.45 10.04 2.14
C GLN A 45 -6.13 9.29 0.85
N HIS A 46 -5.66 8.04 0.93
CA HIS A 46 -5.18 7.28 -0.22
C HIS A 46 -6.07 6.07 -0.51
N ASP A 47 -6.12 5.67 -1.77
CA ASP A 47 -6.84 4.46 -2.18
C ASP A 47 -6.02 3.20 -1.96
N ALA A 48 -4.69 3.33 -1.97
CA ALA A 48 -3.78 2.22 -1.76
C ALA A 48 -2.50 2.64 -1.03
N VAL A 49 -1.81 1.63 -0.49
CA VAL A 49 -0.50 1.80 0.14
C VAL A 49 0.49 0.80 -0.40
N VAL A 50 1.72 1.25 -0.55
CA VAL A 50 2.88 0.44 -0.83
C VAL A 50 3.79 0.43 0.40
N VAL A 51 4.11 -0.77 0.87
CA VAL A 51 5.05 -1.01 1.97
C VAL A 51 6.17 -1.95 1.54
N ARG A 52 7.23 -2.05 2.34
CA ARG A 52 8.28 -3.07 2.24
C ARG A 52 8.26 -3.87 3.53
N SER A 53 9.36 -3.92 4.27
CA SER A 53 9.52 -4.70 5.49
C SER A 53 9.45 -3.85 6.77
N ALA A 54 9.53 -2.53 6.67
CA ALA A 54 9.63 -1.66 7.84
C ALA A 54 8.26 -1.30 8.40
N THR A 55 7.35 -0.84 7.53
CA THR A 55 5.97 -0.50 7.92
C THR A 55 5.18 -1.78 8.21
N LYS A 56 4.49 -1.84 9.35
CA LYS A 56 3.57 -2.94 9.69
C LYS A 56 2.13 -2.49 9.49
N ILE A 57 1.34 -3.28 8.77
CA ILE A 57 -0.09 -3.07 8.58
C ILE A 57 -0.83 -4.12 9.41
N ASN A 58 -1.12 -3.78 10.67
CA ASN A 58 -1.81 -4.65 11.61
C ASN A 58 -3.35 -4.49 11.50
N ARG A 59 -4.11 -5.38 12.17
CA ARG A 59 -5.57 -5.33 12.24
C ARG A 59 -6.10 -3.95 12.68
N ARG A 60 -5.47 -3.31 13.66
CA ARG A 60 -5.88 -1.99 14.18
C ARG A 60 -5.82 -0.90 13.10
N ILE A 61 -4.79 -0.91 12.25
CA ILE A 61 -4.68 0.02 11.12
C ILE A 61 -5.77 -0.26 10.08
N ILE A 62 -6.01 -1.54 9.77
CA ILE A 62 -7.01 -1.97 8.77
C ILE A 62 -8.43 -1.58 9.21
N GLU A 63 -8.78 -1.85 10.47
CA GLU A 63 -10.07 -1.47 11.06
C GLU A 63 -10.25 0.06 11.08
N HIS A 64 -9.18 0.80 11.34
CA HIS A 64 -9.23 2.27 11.37
C HIS A 64 -9.56 2.89 10.01
N VAL A 65 -9.06 2.31 8.92
CA VAL A 65 -9.28 2.86 7.58
C VAL A 65 -10.60 2.43 6.93
N ASP A 66 -11.37 1.55 7.57
CA ASP A 66 -12.72 1.07 7.19
C ASP A 66 -13.08 1.27 5.70
N LYS A 67 -12.62 0.35 4.84
CA LYS A 67 -12.91 0.29 3.39
C LYS A 67 -12.41 1.46 2.54
N LYS A 68 -11.81 2.51 3.13
CA LYS A 68 -11.15 3.58 2.36
C LYS A 68 -9.95 3.04 1.59
N LEU A 69 -9.14 2.24 2.27
CA LEU A 69 -8.00 1.55 1.67
C LEU A 69 -8.50 0.34 0.88
N LYS A 70 -8.14 0.24 -0.40
CA LYS A 70 -8.58 -0.82 -1.31
C LYS A 70 -7.50 -1.85 -1.59
N LEU A 71 -6.24 -1.44 -1.54
CA LEU A 71 -5.10 -2.26 -1.94
C LEU A 71 -3.87 -1.98 -1.07
N ILE A 72 -3.23 -3.06 -0.64
CA ILE A 72 -1.92 -3.05 0.03
C ILE A 72 -0.95 -3.79 -0.89
N GLY A 73 -0.03 -3.06 -1.49
CA GLY A 73 1.08 -3.60 -2.27
C GLY A 73 2.31 -3.76 -1.38
N ARG A 74 2.97 -4.92 -1.43
CA ARG A 74 4.23 -5.14 -0.73
C ARG A 74 5.41 -5.35 -1.68
N ALA A 75 6.46 -4.58 -1.46
CA ALA A 75 7.78 -4.76 -2.05
C ALA A 75 8.47 -5.99 -1.48
N GLY A 76 8.38 -7.13 -2.17
CA GLY A 76 9.08 -8.36 -1.80
C GLY A 76 8.21 -9.60 -1.80
N THR A 77 8.82 -10.72 -1.39
CA THR A 77 8.24 -12.06 -1.57
C THR A 77 7.26 -12.47 -0.48
N GLY A 78 7.52 -12.15 0.80
CA GLY A 78 6.60 -12.45 1.91
C GLY A 78 5.46 -11.44 2.06
N VAL A 79 4.61 -11.61 3.06
CA VAL A 79 3.59 -10.64 3.52
C VAL A 79 3.51 -10.57 5.06
N ASP A 80 4.59 -10.95 5.74
CA ASP A 80 4.61 -11.22 7.19
C ASP A 80 4.33 -9.98 8.07
N ASN A 81 4.46 -8.78 7.51
CA ASN A 81 4.18 -7.51 8.16
C ASN A 81 2.76 -6.98 7.89
N ILE A 82 1.89 -7.78 7.27
CA ILE A 82 0.52 -7.43 6.92
C ILE A 82 -0.43 -8.46 7.54
N ASP A 83 -1.46 -8.01 8.27
CA ASP A 83 -2.55 -8.88 8.72
C ASP A 83 -3.48 -9.17 7.53
N VAL A 84 -3.12 -10.18 6.74
CA VAL A 84 -3.85 -10.57 5.51
C VAL A 84 -5.28 -11.02 5.81
N ALA A 85 -5.52 -11.63 6.97
CA ALA A 85 -6.85 -12.06 7.39
C ALA A 85 -7.76 -10.84 7.60
N ALA A 86 -7.30 -9.86 8.40
CA ALA A 86 -8.03 -8.61 8.60
C ALA A 86 -8.26 -7.86 7.28
N ALA A 87 -7.25 -7.81 6.40
CA ALA A 87 -7.37 -7.18 5.09
C ALA A 87 -8.48 -7.83 4.25
N THR A 88 -8.50 -9.17 4.22
CA THR A 88 -9.52 -9.96 3.50
C THR A 88 -10.92 -9.71 4.06
N GLU A 89 -11.08 -9.71 5.38
CA GLU A 89 -12.35 -9.41 6.07
C GLU A 89 -12.91 -8.02 5.71
N HIS A 90 -12.03 -7.05 5.47
CA HIS A 90 -12.37 -5.68 5.13
C HIS A 90 -12.42 -5.42 3.61
N GLY A 91 -12.25 -6.45 2.78
CA GLY A 91 -12.27 -6.33 1.32
C GLY A 91 -11.08 -5.60 0.72
N ILE A 92 -9.96 -5.53 1.46
CA ILE A 92 -8.70 -4.93 1.03
C ILE A 92 -7.87 -6.00 0.35
N VAL A 93 -7.49 -5.76 -0.90
CA VAL A 93 -6.63 -6.68 -1.64
C VAL A 93 -5.20 -6.56 -1.14
N VAL A 94 -4.52 -7.68 -0.91
CA VAL A 94 -3.09 -7.72 -0.59
C VAL A 94 -2.36 -8.36 -1.77
N MET A 95 -1.36 -7.66 -2.29
CA MET A 95 -0.50 -8.18 -3.34
C MET A 95 0.98 -8.06 -2.96
N ASN A 96 1.77 -9.06 -3.34
CA ASN A 96 3.22 -9.10 -3.18
C ASN A 96 3.89 -9.31 -4.53
N THR A 97 5.22 -9.17 -4.59
CA THR A 97 5.97 -9.42 -5.82
C THR A 97 6.96 -10.57 -5.66
N PRO A 98 6.51 -11.83 -5.84
CA PRO A 98 7.41 -12.97 -5.85
C PRO A 98 8.31 -12.91 -7.09
N GLY A 99 9.54 -12.40 -6.93
CA GLY A 99 10.55 -12.37 -7.99
C GLY A 99 10.46 -11.20 -8.98
N TYR A 100 9.63 -10.18 -8.71
CA TYR A 100 9.40 -9.04 -9.62
C TYR A 100 9.41 -7.69 -8.91
N ASN A 101 9.43 -6.61 -9.72
CA ASN A 101 9.30 -5.23 -9.27
C ASN A 101 7.84 -4.90 -8.96
N LEU A 102 7.64 -4.05 -7.95
CA LEU A 102 6.35 -3.59 -7.40
C LEU A 102 5.37 -3.03 -8.44
N MET A 103 5.90 -2.63 -9.59
CA MET A 103 5.24 -1.92 -10.67
C MET A 103 4.11 -2.73 -11.32
N CYS A 104 4.18 -4.06 -11.37
CA CYS A 104 3.09 -4.89 -11.92
C CYS A 104 1.81 -4.85 -11.07
N LEU A 105 1.86 -4.44 -9.79
CA LEU A 105 0.71 -4.57 -8.88
C LEU A 105 -0.42 -3.57 -9.14
N PHE A 106 -0.15 -2.49 -9.86
CA PHE A 106 -1.05 -1.34 -9.99
C PHE A 106 -1.46 -1.01 -11.43
N LEU A 107 -0.96 -1.76 -12.41
CA LEU A 107 -1.06 -1.42 -13.84
C LEU A 107 -1.80 -2.47 -14.69
N ASP A 108 -2.34 -3.53 -14.08
CA ASP A 108 -3.16 -4.55 -14.74
C ASP A 108 -4.67 -4.29 -14.57
#